data_AF-A0A8X6WBZ0-F1
#
_entry.id   AF-A0A8X6WBZ0-F1
#
_cell.length_a   1.000
_cell.length_b   1.000
_cell.length_c   1.000
_cell.angle_alpha   90.00
_cell.angle_beta   90.00
_cell.angle_gamma   90.00
#
_symmetry.space_group_name_H-M   'P 1'
#
loop_
_entity.id
_entity.type
_entity.pdbx_description
1 polymer ?
#
loop_
_entity_poly.entity_id
_entity_poly.type
_entity_poly.pdbx_seq_one_letter_code
_entity_poly.pdbx_strand_id
1 'polypeptide(L)'
;MPLQTSTKEILFPIRTFHFSQAPYTFVRGRRILLDPYPRDINRKIRKQYHQTLNPIFKSQYNRAQSDFKKELKKHNDSIWQKRLESLNTTDNSLWRTQKFFKNKRSKIPPLNCATGTAVTDQQKANLLATNIKYNFIEIDRENDIYNQSDEIINSTVHNFLSTPPTTLIQPALPDEIIHYIKHVNAKKNPGKDLITNRMLKNFHVKLILILTILINKILKFNHFPDNWKEAIIFPINKPGKDKHLATSYRPISLLSTISKLTESIILHRLKNFINEHNLLNPNQYGFTNKLSTLHPLLRLTEHISEGFQKKKEKHGSGISGYPESLRPCLD
;
A
#
# COMPACT_ATOMS: atom_id res chain seq x y z
N MET A 1 55.07 -7.35 49.28
CA MET A 1 54.18 -8.52 49.18
C MET A 1 52.86 -8.20 49.86
N PRO A 2 51.76 -8.17 49.11
CA PRO A 2 50.55 -8.83 49.60
C PRO A 2 49.90 -9.74 48.55
N LEU A 3 49.37 -10.85 49.04
CA LEU A 3 48.60 -11.86 48.33
C LEU A 3 47.13 -11.42 48.17
N GLN A 4 46.67 -11.53 46.91
CA GLN A 4 45.42 -12.15 46.44
C GLN A 4 44.15 -12.12 47.33
N THR A 5 43.11 -11.48 46.80
CA THR A 5 41.74 -12.00 46.87
C THR A 5 41.11 -11.97 45.47
N SER A 6 40.63 -13.14 45.05
CA SER A 6 40.11 -13.51 43.74
C SER A 6 38.69 -12.98 43.51
N THR A 7 38.49 -12.21 42.43
CA THR A 7 37.19 -12.01 41.80
C THR A 7 37.12 -12.93 40.57
N LYS A 8 36.19 -13.89 40.60
CA LYS A 8 35.90 -14.80 39.48
C LYS A 8 35.08 -14.06 38.43
N GLU A 9 35.71 -13.55 37.38
CA GLU A 9 35.03 -13.23 36.13
C GLU A 9 34.81 -14.51 35.32
N ILE A 10 33.54 -14.84 35.11
CA ILE A 10 33.13 -15.93 34.22
C ILE A 10 33.26 -15.40 32.78
N LEU A 11 34.42 -15.64 32.17
CA LEU A 11 34.66 -15.48 30.74
C LEU A 11 33.88 -16.56 29.97
N PHE A 12 32.80 -16.16 29.29
CA PHE A 12 32.28 -16.97 28.19
C PHE A 12 33.15 -16.74 26.95
N PRO A 13 33.68 -17.80 26.32
CA PRO A 13 34.59 -17.67 25.19
C PRO A 13 33.84 -17.10 23.98
N ILE A 14 34.29 -15.93 23.49
CA ILE A 14 33.92 -15.41 22.18
C ILE A 14 34.49 -16.39 21.14
N ARG A 15 33.63 -17.31 20.66
CA ARG A 15 33.91 -18.04 19.42
C ARG A 15 33.94 -17.02 18.29
N THR A 16 35.14 -16.63 17.88
CA THR A 16 35.41 -16.01 16.60
C THR A 16 35.03 -16.98 15.49
N PHE A 17 33.77 -16.92 15.04
CA PHE A 17 33.39 -17.51 13.77
C PHE A 17 34.09 -16.72 12.67
N HIS A 18 35.22 -17.24 12.18
CA HIS A 18 35.75 -16.88 10.86
C HIS A 18 34.72 -17.31 9.81
N PHE A 19 33.72 -16.46 9.57
CA PHE A 19 32.98 -16.52 8.33
C PHE A 19 33.93 -16.04 7.22
N SER A 20 34.44 -17.00 6.45
CA SER A 20 34.86 -16.79 5.07
C SER A 20 33.65 -16.25 4.29
N GLN A 21 33.41 -14.94 4.38
CA GLN A 21 32.34 -14.29 3.64
C GLN A 21 32.85 -13.94 2.25
N ALA A 22 32.53 -14.79 1.27
CA ALA A 22 32.46 -14.33 -0.11
C ALA A 22 31.52 -13.11 -0.16
N PRO A 23 31.94 -11.96 -0.70
CA PRO A 23 31.14 -10.74 -0.63
C PRO A 23 29.93 -10.82 -1.56
N TYR A 24 28.75 -10.96 -0.98
CA TYR A 24 27.48 -10.96 -1.70
C TYR A 24 27.10 -9.53 -2.11
N THR A 25 26.53 -9.37 -3.31
CA THR A 25 25.98 -8.09 -3.73
C THR A 25 24.46 -8.14 -3.85
N PHE A 26 23.80 -7.04 -3.49
CA PHE A 26 22.36 -6.86 -3.67
C PHE A 26 22.10 -6.06 -4.95
N VAL A 27 21.33 -6.64 -5.88
CA VAL A 27 20.73 -5.91 -7.01
C VAL A 27 19.24 -6.25 -7.03
N ARG A 28 18.38 -5.22 -7.00
CA ARG A 28 16.91 -5.36 -6.99
C ARG A 28 16.36 -6.31 -5.90
N GLY A 29 17.00 -6.31 -4.73
CA GLY A 29 16.54 -7.06 -3.56
C GLY A 29 16.72 -8.59 -3.63
N ARG A 30 17.65 -9.08 -4.46
CA ARG A 30 18.12 -10.48 -4.43
C ARG A 30 19.59 -10.53 -4.03
N ARG A 31 19.97 -11.52 -3.20
CA ARG A 31 21.39 -11.86 -2.95
C ARG A 31 21.94 -12.45 -4.24
N ILE A 32 22.99 -11.83 -4.78
CA ILE A 32 23.71 -12.31 -5.95
C ILE A 32 25.15 -12.57 -5.51
N LEU A 33 25.61 -13.81 -5.64
CA LEU A 33 27.03 -14.15 -5.72
C LEU A 33 27.51 -13.65 -7.09
N LEU A 34 27.88 -12.38 -7.13
CA LEU A 34 28.78 -11.86 -8.16
C LEU A 34 30.15 -11.87 -7.52
N ASP A 35 31.13 -12.39 -8.24
CA ASP A 35 32.54 -12.20 -7.87
C ASP A 35 32.72 -10.69 -7.55
N PRO A 36 33.24 -10.28 -6.37
CA PRO A 36 33.42 -8.87 -5.99
C PRO A 36 34.21 -8.06 -7.02
N TYR A 37 35.07 -8.75 -7.75
CA TYR A 37 36.11 -8.19 -8.60
C TYR A 37 35.63 -7.10 -9.60
N PRO A 38 34.51 -7.24 -10.34
CA PRO A 38 34.12 -6.26 -11.36
C PRO A 38 33.50 -4.97 -10.80
N ARG A 39 32.95 -4.99 -9.58
CA ARG A 39 32.20 -3.86 -9.02
C ARG A 39 33.12 -2.86 -8.32
N ASP A 40 34.10 -3.36 -7.58
CA ASP A 40 35.09 -2.52 -6.89
C ASP A 40 36.06 -1.84 -7.86
N ILE A 41 36.42 -2.52 -8.95
CA ILE A 41 37.19 -1.95 -10.06
C ILE A 41 36.41 -0.83 -10.74
N ASN A 42 35.14 -1.05 -11.09
CA ASN A 42 34.29 -0.02 -11.68
C ASN A 42 34.14 1.21 -10.75
N ARG A 43 34.02 1.00 -9.44
CA ARG A 43 33.95 2.10 -8.46
C ARG A 43 35.26 2.89 -8.37
N LYS A 44 36.41 2.21 -8.36
CA LYS A 44 37.74 2.85 -8.32
C LYS A 44 38.01 3.66 -9.59
N ILE A 45 37.82 3.07 -10.78
CA ILE A 45 38.06 3.74 -12.07
C ILE A 45 37.07 4.90 -12.27
N ARG A 46 35.79 4.73 -11.87
CA ARG A 46 34.81 5.82 -11.88
C ARG A 46 35.23 6.98 -10.99
N LYS A 47 35.73 6.71 -9.78
CA LYS A 47 36.25 7.75 -8.87
C LYS A 47 37.44 8.47 -9.50
N GLN A 48 38.39 7.73 -10.09
CA GLN A 48 39.56 8.32 -10.77
C GLN A 48 39.17 9.18 -11.97
N TYR A 49 38.21 8.75 -12.81
CA TYR A 49 37.70 9.57 -13.90
C TYR A 49 37.02 10.85 -13.41
N HIS A 50 36.14 10.77 -12.41
CA HIS A 50 35.45 11.97 -11.90
C HIS A 50 36.40 12.95 -11.18
N GLN A 51 37.53 12.47 -10.67
CA GLN A 51 38.54 13.31 -10.03
C GLN A 51 39.50 13.97 -11.03
N THR A 52 39.87 13.26 -12.10
CA THR A 52 40.93 13.71 -13.02
C THR A 52 40.41 14.15 -14.39
N LEU A 53 39.16 13.83 -14.73
CA LEU A 53 38.52 14.04 -16.05
C LEU A 53 39.33 13.48 -17.24
N ASN A 54 40.30 12.60 -16.98
CA ASN A 54 41.21 12.10 -18.00
C ASN A 54 40.48 11.11 -18.95
N PRO A 55 40.60 11.29 -20.27
CA PRO A 55 39.94 10.44 -21.27
C PRO A 55 40.36 8.95 -21.21
N ILE A 56 41.57 8.64 -20.72
CA ILE A 56 42.04 7.26 -20.53
C ILE A 56 41.17 6.54 -19.48
N PHE A 57 40.95 7.18 -18.32
CA PHE A 57 40.09 6.61 -17.28
C PHE A 57 38.62 6.54 -17.71
N LYS A 58 38.16 7.46 -18.57
CA LYS A 58 36.83 7.38 -19.20
C LYS A 58 36.69 6.13 -20.07
N SER A 59 37.70 5.85 -20.90
CA SER A 59 37.73 4.66 -21.76
C SER A 59 37.78 3.37 -20.94
N GLN A 60 38.64 3.32 -19.92
CA GLN A 60 38.74 2.19 -18.99
C GLN A 60 37.42 1.96 -18.21
N TYR A 61 36.77 3.04 -17.74
CA TYR A 61 35.47 2.96 -17.08
C TYR A 61 34.40 2.41 -18.03
N ASN A 62 34.34 2.91 -19.27
CA ASN A 62 33.38 2.44 -20.26
C ASN A 62 33.59 0.96 -20.60
N ARG A 63 34.84 0.50 -20.70
CA ARG A 63 35.19 -0.92 -20.91
C ARG A 63 34.73 -1.78 -19.73
N ALA A 64 35.11 -1.42 -18.50
CA ALA A 64 34.71 -2.13 -17.29
C ALA A 64 33.18 -2.14 -17.09
N GLN A 65 32.48 -1.08 -17.46
CA GLN A 65 31.03 -1.00 -17.43
C GLN A 65 30.39 -1.90 -18.49
N SER A 66 30.98 -1.99 -19.69
CA SER A 66 30.54 -2.88 -20.76
C SER A 66 30.70 -4.35 -20.36
N ASP A 67 31.86 -4.71 -19.80
CA ASP A 67 32.14 -6.08 -19.36
C ASP A 67 31.24 -6.48 -18.19
N PHE A 68 31.00 -5.59 -17.22
CA PHE A 68 30.01 -5.82 -16.17
C PHE A 68 28.60 -6.05 -16.73
N LYS A 69 28.18 -5.28 -17.74
CA LYS A 69 26.87 -5.49 -18.40
C LYS A 69 26.81 -6.84 -19.12
N LYS A 70 27.89 -7.28 -19.76
CA LYS A 70 27.97 -8.60 -20.42
C LYS A 70 27.84 -9.74 -19.40
N GLU A 71 28.59 -9.67 -18.31
CA GLU A 71 28.51 -10.69 -17.24
C GLU A 71 27.15 -10.70 -16.55
N LEU A 72 26.58 -9.53 -16.29
CA LEU A 72 25.22 -9.42 -15.75
C LEU A 72 24.18 -10.03 -16.70
N LYS A 73 24.36 -9.85 -18.02
CA LYS A 73 23.49 -10.46 -19.03
C LYS A 73 23.62 -11.99 -18.99
N LYS A 74 24.83 -12.55 -19.09
CA LYS A 74 25.07 -14.00 -18.99
C LYS A 74 24.47 -14.60 -17.72
N HIS A 75 24.64 -13.94 -16.58
CA HIS A 75 24.07 -14.38 -15.31
C HIS A 75 22.54 -14.38 -15.33
N ASN A 76 21.91 -13.32 -15.83
CA ASN A 76 20.45 -13.25 -15.97
C ASN A 76 19.91 -14.32 -16.93
N ASP A 77 20.62 -14.58 -18.03
CA ASP A 77 20.27 -15.59 -19.02
C ASP A 77 20.36 -17.00 -18.38
N SER A 78 21.42 -17.28 -17.62
CA SER A 78 21.56 -18.54 -16.87
C SER A 78 20.46 -18.74 -15.82
N ILE A 79 20.08 -17.68 -15.09
CA ILE A 79 18.93 -17.73 -14.16
C ILE A 79 17.64 -18.07 -14.93
N TRP A 80 17.45 -17.49 -16.11
CA TRP A 80 16.28 -17.76 -16.92
C TRP A 80 16.27 -19.18 -17.48
N GLN A 81 17.39 -19.70 -17.97
CA GLN A 81 17.52 -21.08 -18.42
C GLN A 81 17.14 -22.05 -17.30
N LYS A 82 17.78 -21.92 -16.12
CA LYS A 82 17.44 -22.74 -14.95
C LYS A 82 15.96 -22.66 -14.58
N ARG A 83 15.38 -21.47 -14.68
CA ARG A 83 13.96 -21.28 -14.42
C ARG A 83 13.08 -21.98 -15.44
N LEU A 84 13.40 -21.90 -16.73
CA LEU A 84 12.67 -22.57 -17.81
C LEU A 84 12.76 -24.09 -17.68
N GLU A 85 13.94 -24.61 -17.36
CA GLU A 85 14.19 -26.04 -17.09
C GLU A 85 13.39 -26.54 -15.87
N SER A 86 13.22 -25.69 -14.84
CA SER A 86 12.45 -26.05 -13.64
C SER A 86 10.93 -25.99 -13.79
N LEU A 87 10.40 -25.58 -14.95
CA LEU A 87 8.95 -25.43 -15.14
C LEU A 87 8.26 -26.78 -15.20
N ASN A 88 7.14 -26.90 -14.49
CA ASN A 88 6.28 -28.07 -14.54
C ASN A 88 4.79 -27.67 -14.61
N THR A 89 3.94 -28.64 -14.94
CA THR A 89 2.49 -28.46 -15.07
C THR A 89 1.74 -28.60 -13.74
N THR A 90 2.37 -29.20 -12.72
CA THR A 90 1.72 -29.56 -11.45
C THR A 90 1.77 -28.45 -10.39
N ASP A 91 2.81 -27.61 -10.37
CA ASP A 91 3.04 -26.58 -9.34
C ASP A 91 2.62 -25.15 -9.75
N ASN A 92 1.94 -25.04 -10.91
CA ASN A 92 1.47 -23.79 -11.50
C ASN A 92 2.61 -22.83 -11.97
N SER A 93 3.88 -23.27 -11.96
CA SER A 93 5.05 -22.48 -12.39
C SER A 93 5.02 -22.16 -13.89
N LEU A 94 4.62 -23.13 -14.72
CA LEU A 94 4.44 -22.94 -16.15
C LEU A 94 3.43 -21.84 -16.43
N TRP A 95 2.25 -21.89 -15.80
CA TRP A 95 1.19 -20.91 -15.99
C TRP A 95 1.64 -19.51 -15.55
N ARG A 96 2.29 -19.39 -14.37
CA ARG A 96 2.82 -18.10 -13.88
C ARG A 96 3.81 -17.49 -14.87
N THR A 97 4.65 -18.33 -15.49
CA THR A 97 5.66 -17.91 -16.47
C THR A 97 5.02 -17.55 -17.81
N GLN A 98 4.04 -18.33 -18.28
CA GLN A 98 3.23 -17.99 -19.46
C GLN A 98 2.52 -16.63 -19.30
N LYS A 99 1.93 -16.35 -18.13
CA LYS A 99 1.26 -15.07 -17.87
C LYS A 99 2.20 -13.88 -18.02
N PHE A 100 3.47 -14.04 -17.63
CA PHE A 100 4.48 -13.00 -17.80
C PHE A 100 4.69 -12.64 -19.27
N PHE A 101 4.71 -13.63 -20.18
CA PHE A 101 4.83 -13.40 -21.62
C PHE A 101 3.54 -12.87 -22.26
N LYS A 102 2.36 -13.30 -21.77
CA LYS A 102 1.06 -12.80 -22.25
C LYS A 102 0.79 -11.35 -21.83
N ASN A 103 1.22 -10.95 -20.64
CA ASN A 103 1.00 -9.59 -20.12
C ASN A 103 1.99 -8.59 -20.73
N LYS A 104 1.78 -8.20 -21.99
CA LYS A 104 2.40 -6.99 -22.53
C LYS A 104 1.86 -5.79 -21.75
N ARG A 105 2.75 -4.99 -21.16
CA ARG A 105 2.37 -3.71 -20.53
C ARG A 105 1.77 -2.83 -21.63
N SER A 106 0.45 -2.68 -21.65
CA SER A 106 -0.20 -1.75 -22.57
C SER A 106 0.09 -0.33 -22.11
N LYS A 107 0.73 0.47 -22.96
CA LYS A 107 0.79 1.92 -22.76
C LYS A 107 -0.63 2.49 -22.83
N ILE A 108 -0.88 3.55 -22.08
CA ILE A 108 -2.14 4.29 -22.19
C ILE A 108 -2.18 4.87 -23.62
N PRO A 109 -3.21 4.54 -24.43
CA PRO A 109 -3.32 5.07 -25.77
C PRO A 109 -3.59 6.58 -25.73
N PRO A 110 -3.59 7.28 -26.87
CA PRO A 110 -4.05 8.65 -26.93
C PRO A 110 -5.44 8.78 -26.31
N LEU A 111 -5.65 9.82 -25.49
CA LEU A 111 -6.93 10.04 -24.82
C LEU A 111 -7.72 11.13 -25.54
N ASN A 112 -9.01 10.89 -25.76
CA ASN A 112 -9.91 11.83 -26.41
C ASN A 112 -10.34 12.92 -25.41
N CYS A 113 -10.28 14.17 -25.85
CA CYS A 113 -10.73 15.37 -25.14
C CYS A 113 -11.77 16.10 -25.99
N ALA A 114 -12.56 16.97 -25.36
CA ALA A 114 -13.46 17.86 -26.10
C ALA A 114 -12.73 18.78 -27.10
N THR A 115 -11.48 19.17 -26.79
CA THR A 115 -10.68 20.10 -27.59
C THR A 115 -9.62 19.42 -28.48
N GLY A 116 -9.58 18.09 -28.56
CA GLY A 116 -8.60 17.35 -29.35
C GLY A 116 -8.20 16.01 -28.73
N THR A 117 -6.98 15.54 -29.03
CA THR A 117 -6.47 14.27 -28.49
C THR A 117 -5.18 14.48 -27.69
N ALA A 118 -5.14 13.98 -26.46
CA ALA A 118 -3.93 13.97 -25.64
C ALA A 118 -3.01 12.82 -26.04
N VAL A 119 -1.87 13.15 -26.67
CA VAL A 119 -0.92 12.17 -27.20
C VAL A 119 0.29 12.01 -26.30
N THR A 120 0.83 13.11 -25.76
CA THR A 120 2.00 13.06 -24.88
C THR A 120 1.64 12.59 -23.49
N ASP A 121 2.61 12.00 -22.77
CA ASP A 121 2.36 11.51 -21.40
C ASP A 121 1.96 12.64 -20.44
N GLN A 122 2.49 13.86 -20.63
CA GLN A 122 2.11 15.03 -19.85
C GLN A 122 0.66 15.46 -20.14
N GLN A 123 0.25 15.51 -21.41
CA GLN A 123 -1.13 15.84 -21.79
C GLN A 123 -2.11 14.82 -21.22
N LYS A 124 -1.78 13.52 -21.32
CA LYS A 124 -2.61 12.44 -20.75
C LYS A 124 -2.72 12.55 -19.23
N ALA A 125 -1.60 12.80 -18.54
CA ALA A 125 -1.57 12.96 -17.10
C ALA A 125 -2.44 14.15 -16.65
N ASN A 126 -2.31 15.29 -17.32
CA ASN A 126 -3.10 16.48 -17.04
C ASN A 126 -4.60 16.23 -17.28
N LEU A 127 -4.97 15.59 -18.40
CA LEU A 127 -6.36 15.25 -18.70
C LEU A 127 -6.99 14.30 -17.67
N LEU A 128 -6.23 13.28 -17.25
CA LEU A 128 -6.69 12.37 -16.22
C LEU A 128 -6.84 13.10 -14.88
N ALA A 129 -5.89 13.98 -14.53
CA ALA A 129 -5.95 14.77 -13.31
C ALA A 129 -7.15 15.72 -13.29
N THR A 130 -7.45 16.40 -14.40
CA THR A 130 -8.65 17.25 -14.49
C THR A 130 -9.92 16.41 -14.39
N ASN A 131 -10.03 15.30 -15.13
CA ASN A 131 -11.21 14.43 -15.05
C ASN A 131 -11.44 13.88 -13.63
N ILE A 132 -10.36 13.46 -12.96
CA ILE A 132 -10.40 13.02 -11.57
C ILE A 132 -10.91 14.17 -10.68
N LYS A 133 -10.32 15.36 -10.82
CA LYS A 133 -10.73 16.55 -10.04
C LYS A 133 -12.22 16.86 -10.20
N TYR A 134 -12.74 16.87 -11.43
CA TYR A 134 -14.16 17.11 -11.68
C TYR A 134 -15.04 16.03 -11.02
N ASN A 135 -14.72 14.75 -11.23
CA ASN A 135 -15.49 13.65 -10.63
C ASN A 135 -15.51 13.70 -9.09
N PHE A 136 -14.49 14.25 -8.43
CA PHE A 136 -14.44 14.34 -6.97
C PHE A 136 -14.99 15.66 -6.41
N ILE A 137 -15.13 16.73 -7.22
CA ILE A 137 -15.62 18.04 -6.76
C ILE A 137 -17.09 18.27 -7.14
N GLU A 138 -17.57 17.76 -8.28
CA GLU A 138 -18.95 17.99 -8.73
C GLU A 138 -19.97 17.13 -7.98
N ILE A 139 -19.56 15.95 -7.50
CA ILE A 139 -20.42 15.10 -6.64
C ILE A 139 -20.81 15.82 -5.34
N ASP A 140 -19.97 16.75 -4.85
CA ASP A 140 -20.25 17.55 -3.66
C ASP A 140 -21.21 18.73 -3.94
N ARG A 141 -21.49 19.08 -5.20
CA ARG A 141 -22.37 20.23 -5.55
C ARG A 141 -23.74 19.86 -6.10
N GLU A 142 -23.90 18.70 -6.75
CA GLU A 142 -25.21 18.29 -7.29
C GLU A 142 -26.15 17.67 -6.24
N ASN A 143 -25.68 17.45 -5.01
CA ASN A 143 -26.50 16.96 -3.89
C ASN A 143 -27.04 18.08 -2.99
N ASP A 144 -27.40 19.23 -3.55
CA ASP A 144 -28.14 20.34 -2.89
C ASP A 144 -29.58 19.94 -2.43
N ILE A 145 -29.91 18.64 -2.37
CA ILE A 145 -31.20 18.12 -1.90
C ILE A 145 -31.25 18.07 -0.35
N TYR A 146 -30.15 18.33 0.36
CA TYR A 146 -30.06 18.23 1.83
C TYR A 146 -29.83 19.57 2.58
N ASN A 147 -30.36 20.68 2.07
CA ASN A 147 -30.15 22.01 2.68
C ASN A 147 -30.70 22.19 4.11
N GLN A 148 -31.54 21.28 4.61
CA GLN A 148 -32.14 21.40 5.96
C GLN A 148 -31.36 20.65 7.05
N SER A 149 -30.51 19.68 6.68
CA SER A 149 -29.65 18.92 7.60
C SER A 149 -28.27 19.53 7.83
N ASP A 150 -27.83 20.42 6.93
CA ASP A 150 -26.46 20.94 6.95
C ASP A 150 -26.20 21.89 8.13
N GLU A 151 -27.20 22.63 8.60
CA GLU A 151 -27.04 23.54 9.74
C GLU A 151 -26.89 22.78 11.07
N ILE A 152 -27.64 21.68 11.23
CA ILE A 152 -27.52 20.77 12.38
C ILE A 152 -26.17 20.04 12.32
N ILE A 153 -25.76 19.55 11.15
CA ILE A 153 -24.46 18.90 10.96
C ILE A 153 -23.33 19.89 11.28
N ASN A 154 -23.38 21.09 10.71
CA ASN A 154 -22.36 22.11 10.89
C ASN A 154 -22.25 22.55 12.36
N SER A 155 -23.38 22.77 13.04
CA SER A 155 -23.38 23.10 14.48
C SER A 155 -22.86 21.95 15.34
N THR A 156 -23.23 20.70 15.02
CA THR A 156 -22.75 19.50 15.74
C THR A 156 -21.23 19.32 15.55
N VAL A 157 -20.74 19.47 14.32
CA VAL A 157 -19.30 19.39 14.00
C VAL A 157 -18.54 20.53 14.68
N HIS A 158 -19.06 21.75 14.63
CA HIS A 158 -18.45 22.90 15.30
C HIS A 158 -18.34 22.68 16.81
N ASN A 159 -19.41 22.18 17.43
CA ASN A 159 -19.42 21.85 18.86
C ASN A 159 -18.39 20.75 19.19
N PHE A 160 -18.34 19.67 18.40
CA PHE A 160 -17.35 18.61 18.57
C PHE A 160 -15.90 19.11 18.46
N LEU A 161 -15.60 19.94 17.45
CA LEU A 161 -14.27 20.51 17.26
C LEU A 161 -13.88 21.52 18.36
N SER A 162 -14.87 22.17 18.97
CA SER A 162 -14.67 23.13 20.06
C SER A 162 -14.51 22.45 21.42
N THR A 163 -14.99 21.21 21.59
CA THR A 163 -14.78 20.44 22.82
C THR A 163 -13.36 19.88 22.89
N PRO A 164 -12.64 20.04 24.03
CA PRO A 164 -11.32 19.45 24.18
C PRO A 164 -11.43 17.91 24.14
N PRO A 165 -10.48 17.22 23.49
CA PRO A 165 -10.52 15.78 23.38
C PRO A 165 -10.40 15.15 24.79
N THR A 166 -11.43 14.38 25.17
CA THR A 166 -11.53 13.73 26.49
C THR A 166 -10.71 12.45 26.58
N THR A 167 -10.33 11.84 25.45
CA THR A 167 -9.64 10.55 25.39
C THR A 167 -8.19 10.70 24.94
N LEU A 168 -7.28 10.17 25.75
CA LEU A 168 -5.87 10.02 25.38
C LEU A 168 -5.73 8.85 24.40
N ILE A 169 -5.22 9.12 23.20
CA ILE A 169 -4.90 8.07 22.23
C ILE A 169 -3.76 7.22 22.81
N GLN A 170 -3.99 5.91 22.93
CA GLN A 170 -2.97 4.99 23.40
C GLN A 170 -1.76 5.00 22.46
N PRO A 171 -0.52 5.15 22.99
CA PRO A 171 0.68 5.15 22.18
C PRO A 171 0.85 3.81 21.45
N ALA A 172 1.54 3.85 20.32
CA ALA A 172 1.93 2.68 19.57
C ALA A 172 3.09 1.96 20.27
N LEU A 173 2.99 0.64 20.36
CA LEU A 173 4.04 -0.24 20.86
C LEU A 173 4.93 -0.74 19.70
N PRO A 174 6.23 -1.01 19.93
CA PRO A 174 7.10 -1.59 18.91
C PRO A 174 6.57 -2.90 18.32
N ASP A 175 5.90 -3.72 19.14
CA ASP A 175 5.33 -5.00 18.72
C ASP A 175 4.20 -4.84 17.69
N GLU A 176 3.41 -3.77 17.78
CA GLU A 176 2.35 -3.48 16.80
C GLU A 176 2.97 -3.16 15.43
N ILE A 177 4.09 -2.43 15.44
CA ILE A 177 4.83 -2.08 14.22
C ILE A 177 5.48 -3.33 13.62
N ILE A 178 6.08 -4.19 14.45
CA ILE A 178 6.63 -5.48 14.02
C ILE A 178 5.52 -6.35 13.41
N HIS A 179 4.37 -6.41 14.07
CA HIS A 179 3.22 -7.16 13.60
C HIS A 179 2.77 -6.66 12.22
N TYR A 180 2.62 -5.35 12.04
CA TYR A 180 2.28 -4.77 10.73
C TYR A 180 3.32 -5.12 9.66
N ILE A 181 4.61 -4.90 9.94
CA ILE A 181 5.71 -5.17 9.00
C ILE A 181 5.75 -6.65 8.60
N LYS A 182 5.47 -7.57 9.52
CA LYS A 182 5.43 -9.00 9.23
C LYS A 182 4.33 -9.35 8.23
N HIS A 183 3.14 -8.76 8.36
CA HIS A 183 1.97 -9.08 7.55
C HIS A 183 1.85 -8.26 6.26
N VAL A 184 2.58 -7.16 6.12
CA VAL A 184 2.51 -6.35 4.90
C VAL A 184 2.97 -7.15 3.66
N ASN A 185 2.27 -7.00 2.54
CA ASN A 185 2.64 -7.71 1.31
C ASN A 185 3.92 -7.10 0.70
N ALA A 186 5.00 -7.89 0.66
CA ALA A 186 6.31 -7.47 0.20
C ALA A 186 6.37 -7.07 -1.29
N LYS A 187 5.36 -7.44 -2.10
CA LYS A 187 5.34 -7.17 -3.55
C LYS A 187 4.60 -5.88 -3.92
N LYS A 188 4.13 -5.10 -2.94
CA LYS A 188 3.46 -3.82 -3.20
C LYS A 188 4.46 -2.76 -3.64
N ASN A 189 3.98 -1.83 -4.47
CA ASN A 189 4.78 -0.71 -4.96
C ASN A 189 4.97 0.35 -3.86
N PRO A 190 6.14 1.00 -3.82
CA PRO A 190 6.39 2.12 -2.92
C PRO A 190 5.64 3.38 -3.38
N GLY A 191 5.58 4.39 -2.51
CA GLY A 191 5.14 5.73 -2.86
C GLY A 191 6.29 6.58 -3.42
N LYS A 192 6.14 7.91 -3.33
CA LYS A 192 7.14 8.90 -3.78
C LYS A 192 8.51 8.77 -3.09
N ASP A 193 8.52 8.28 -1.85
CA ASP A 193 9.72 8.03 -1.05
C ASP A 193 10.57 6.83 -1.51
N LEU A 194 10.06 6.00 -2.42
CA LEU A 194 10.69 4.79 -2.93
C LEU A 194 10.99 3.71 -1.85
N ILE A 195 10.47 3.86 -0.64
CA ILE A 195 10.66 2.89 0.44
C ILE A 195 9.70 1.72 0.21
N THR A 196 10.25 0.55 -0.10
CA THR A 196 9.45 -0.64 -0.40
C THR A 196 9.11 -1.44 0.84
N ASN A 197 8.03 -2.21 0.78
CA ASN A 197 7.68 -3.17 1.83
C ASN A 197 8.77 -4.23 2.07
N ARG A 198 9.58 -4.56 1.05
CA ARG A 198 10.75 -5.43 1.22
C ARG A 198 11.82 -4.77 2.09
N MET A 199 12.01 -3.47 1.95
CA MET A 199 12.94 -2.74 2.81
C MET A 199 12.43 -2.75 4.25
N LEU A 200 11.13 -2.44 4.47
CA LEU A 200 10.51 -2.49 5.80
C LEU A 200 10.73 -3.83 6.50
N LYS A 201 10.52 -4.96 5.80
CA LYS A 201 10.73 -6.31 6.37
C LYS A 201 12.18 -6.62 6.75
N ASN A 202 13.14 -5.87 6.21
CA ASN A 202 14.57 -6.02 6.51
C ASN A 202 15.08 -4.92 7.45
N PHE A 203 14.19 -4.13 8.07
CA PHE A 203 14.61 -3.10 9.03
C PHE A 203 15.22 -3.74 10.26
N HIS A 204 16.36 -3.19 10.69
CA HIS A 204 16.96 -3.54 11.97
C HIS A 204 16.08 -3.04 13.12
N VAL A 205 16.11 -3.73 14.27
CA VAL A 205 15.30 -3.40 15.46
C VAL A 205 15.43 -1.93 15.86
N LYS A 206 16.64 -1.35 15.79
CA LYS A 206 16.87 0.09 16.02
C LYS A 206 16.00 1.01 15.16
N LEU A 207 15.81 0.70 13.87
CA LEU A 207 14.95 1.49 12.98
C LEU A 207 13.47 1.35 13.36
N ILE A 208 13.05 0.17 13.79
CA ILE A 208 11.68 -0.07 14.28
C ILE A 208 11.41 0.79 15.51
N LEU A 209 12.37 0.87 16.45
CA LEU A 209 12.25 1.75 17.62
C LEU A 209 12.17 3.22 17.24
N ILE A 210 12.99 3.68 16.28
CA ILE A 210 12.92 5.06 15.77
C ILE A 210 11.55 5.35 15.14
N LEU A 211 11.04 4.43 14.32
CA LEU A 211 9.69 4.56 13.74
C LEU A 211 8.62 4.64 14.83
N THR A 212 8.74 3.83 15.89
CA THR A 212 7.82 3.84 17.02
C THR A 212 7.79 5.22 17.69
N ILE A 213 8.97 5.78 17.97
CA ILE A 213 9.09 7.12 18.56
C ILE A 213 8.47 8.18 17.63
N LEU A 214 8.73 8.08 16.32
CA LEU A 214 8.19 9.02 15.32
C LEU A 214 6.65 8.97 15.28
N ILE A 215 6.07 7.78 15.23
CA ILE A 215 4.62 7.57 15.21
C ILE A 215 3.99 8.09 16.51
N ASN A 216 4.60 7.81 17.65
CA ASN A 216 4.11 8.33 18.93
C ASN A 216 4.18 9.86 19.02
N LYS A 217 5.18 10.50 18.40
CA LYS A 217 5.21 11.95 18.26
C LYS A 217 4.08 12.46 17.36
N ILE A 218 3.81 11.81 16.23
CA ILE A 218 2.69 12.16 15.34
C ILE A 218 1.36 12.12 16.10
N LEU A 219 1.12 11.04 16.87
CA LEU A 219 -0.08 10.90 17.70
C LEU A 219 -0.13 11.94 18.83
N LYS A 220 1.00 12.24 19.48
CA LYS A 220 1.07 13.21 20.58
C LYS A 220 0.83 14.65 20.12
N PHE A 221 1.38 15.03 18.97
CA PHE A 221 1.29 16.39 18.45
C PHE A 221 0.14 16.61 17.47
N ASN A 222 -0.68 15.58 17.21
CA ASN A 222 -1.77 15.60 16.21
C ASN A 222 -1.31 16.12 14.83
N HIS A 223 -0.05 15.88 14.47
CA HIS A 223 0.55 16.42 13.26
C HIS A 223 1.02 15.29 12.35
N PHE A 224 0.29 15.11 11.23
CA PHE A 224 0.67 14.16 10.20
C PHE A 224 1.54 14.84 9.14
N PRO A 225 2.73 14.28 8.78
CA PRO A 225 3.66 14.93 7.85
C PRO A 225 3.07 15.14 6.46
N ASP A 226 3.28 16.32 5.86
CA ASP A 226 2.71 16.64 4.55
C ASP A 226 3.26 15.74 3.42
N ASN A 227 4.56 15.43 3.47
CA ASN A 227 5.18 14.48 2.53
C ASN A 227 4.55 13.08 2.57
N TRP A 228 3.86 12.72 3.66
CA TRP A 228 3.16 11.44 3.81
C TRP A 228 1.71 11.49 3.33
N LYS A 229 1.16 12.69 3.13
CA LYS A 229 -0.16 12.93 2.51
C LYS A 229 -0.09 12.88 0.98
N GLU A 230 1.10 13.10 0.42
CA GLU A 230 1.31 13.01 -1.03
C GLU A 230 1.24 11.57 -1.55
N ALA A 231 0.55 11.38 -2.69
CA ALA A 231 0.44 10.09 -3.36
C ALA A 231 0.78 10.21 -4.86
N ILE A 232 1.39 9.17 -5.42
CA ILE A 232 1.52 9.03 -6.88
C ILE A 232 0.23 8.38 -7.39
N ILE A 233 -0.49 9.08 -8.28
CA ILE A 233 -1.72 8.55 -8.88
C ILE A 233 -1.36 7.69 -10.10
N PHE A 234 -1.71 6.41 -10.04
CA PHE A 234 -1.55 5.46 -11.14
C PHE A 234 -2.92 5.10 -11.75
N PRO A 235 -3.23 5.53 -12.99
CA PRO A 235 -4.52 5.26 -13.61
C PRO A 235 -4.60 3.81 -14.10
N ILE A 236 -5.68 3.11 -13.74
CA ILE A 236 -5.99 1.76 -14.24
C ILE A 236 -7.31 1.76 -15.02
N ASN A 237 -7.27 1.28 -16.26
CA ASN A 237 -8.45 1.15 -17.09
C ASN A 237 -9.46 0.16 -16.46
N LYS A 238 -10.73 0.58 -16.44
CA LYS A 238 -11.86 -0.24 -16.00
C LYS A 238 -12.03 -1.41 -17.01
N PRO A 239 -12.22 -2.66 -16.53
CA PRO A 239 -12.45 -3.79 -17.42
C PRO A 239 -13.61 -3.52 -18.38
N GLY A 240 -13.41 -3.80 -19.68
CA GLY A 240 -14.45 -3.66 -20.71
C GLY A 240 -14.80 -2.21 -21.10
N LYS A 241 -14.06 -1.20 -20.63
CA LYS A 241 -14.30 0.21 -20.98
C LYS A 241 -13.28 0.72 -22.00
N ASP A 242 -13.72 1.65 -22.84
CA ASP A 242 -12.88 2.25 -23.88
C ASP A 242 -11.63 2.91 -23.29
N LYS A 243 -10.45 2.53 -23.79
CA LYS A 243 -9.16 2.99 -23.31
C LYS A 243 -8.84 4.41 -23.75
N HIS A 244 -9.55 4.96 -24.73
CA HIS A 244 -9.35 6.31 -25.22
C HIS A 244 -10.08 7.37 -24.37
N LEU A 245 -10.99 6.97 -23.47
CA LEU A 245 -11.72 7.91 -22.62
C LEU A 245 -11.06 8.05 -21.24
N ALA A 246 -10.87 9.29 -20.77
CA ALA A 246 -10.33 9.56 -19.44
C ALA A 246 -11.20 8.99 -18.32
N THR A 247 -12.53 9.05 -18.47
CA THR A 247 -13.54 8.51 -17.53
C THR A 247 -13.47 6.99 -17.38
N SER A 248 -12.81 6.29 -18.30
CA SER A 248 -12.62 4.84 -18.23
C SER A 248 -11.49 4.42 -17.30
N TYR A 249 -10.76 5.35 -16.69
CA TYR A 249 -9.67 5.04 -15.77
C TYR A 249 -10.08 5.25 -14.31
N ARG A 250 -9.56 4.41 -13.42
CA ARG A 250 -9.66 4.56 -11.96
C ARG A 250 -8.31 5.05 -11.43
N PRO A 251 -8.27 6.08 -10.59
CA PRO A 251 -7.03 6.45 -9.92
C PRO A 251 -6.69 5.41 -8.84
N ILE A 252 -5.43 4.98 -8.79
CA ILE A 252 -4.87 4.23 -7.67
C ILE A 252 -3.77 5.06 -7.02
N SER A 253 -3.97 5.41 -5.77
CA SER A 253 -3.02 6.20 -4.99
C SER A 253 -1.90 5.33 -4.42
N LEU A 254 -0.66 5.61 -4.83
CA LEU A 254 0.54 5.00 -4.26
C LEU A 254 1.13 5.90 -3.17
N LEU A 255 0.69 5.65 -1.94
CA LEU A 255 1.19 6.31 -0.73
C LEU A 255 2.52 5.72 -0.24
N SER A 256 3.27 6.50 0.54
CA SER A 256 4.44 6.04 1.30
C SER A 256 4.09 4.80 2.12
N THR A 257 5.03 3.86 2.19
CA THR A 257 4.84 2.63 2.97
C THR A 257 4.87 2.89 4.47
N ILE A 258 5.63 3.89 4.91
CA ILE A 258 5.67 4.34 6.30
C ILE A 258 4.39 5.12 6.66
N SER A 259 3.90 5.95 5.73
CA SER A 259 2.59 6.61 5.88
C SER A 259 1.47 5.60 6.14
N LYS A 260 1.34 4.58 5.28
CA LYS A 260 0.36 3.49 5.44
C LYS A 260 0.52 2.67 6.73
N LEU A 261 1.73 2.54 7.23
CA LEU A 261 1.99 1.88 8.52
C LEU A 261 1.42 2.72 9.67
N THR A 262 1.63 4.03 9.63
CA THR A 262 1.09 4.98 10.61
C THR A 262 -0.43 5.04 10.55
N GLU A 263 -1.00 5.16 9.34
CA GLU A 263 -2.45 5.10 9.11
C GLU A 263 -3.07 3.81 9.64
N SER A 264 -2.38 2.67 9.50
CA SER A 264 -2.87 1.39 10.01
C SER A 264 -3.00 1.37 11.53
N ILE A 265 -2.09 2.03 12.25
CA ILE A 265 -2.14 2.11 13.71
C ILE A 265 -3.31 3.01 14.13
N ILE A 266 -3.45 4.16 13.49
CA ILE A 266 -4.58 5.08 13.71
C ILE A 266 -5.91 4.37 13.42
N LEU A 267 -6.00 3.68 12.28
CA LEU A 267 -7.18 2.92 11.88
C LEU A 267 -7.52 1.82 12.88
N HIS A 268 -6.53 1.14 13.45
CA HIS A 268 -6.78 0.12 14.45
C HIS A 268 -7.39 0.74 15.72
N ARG A 269 -6.84 1.84 16.22
CA ARG A 269 -7.39 2.57 17.37
C ARG A 269 -8.81 3.08 17.10
N LEU A 270 -9.04 3.69 15.94
CA LEU A 270 -10.38 4.16 15.53
C LEU A 270 -11.39 3.03 15.45
N LYS A 271 -11.02 1.88 14.87
CA LYS A 271 -11.91 0.73 14.78
C LYS A 271 -12.27 0.17 16.14
N ASN A 272 -11.32 0.10 17.08
CA ASN A 272 -11.60 -0.37 18.43
C ASN A 272 -12.61 0.56 19.11
N PHE A 273 -12.38 1.87 19.07
CA PHE A 273 -13.29 2.87 19.62
C PHE A 273 -14.70 2.77 19.00
N ILE A 274 -14.79 2.70 17.67
CA ILE A 274 -16.07 2.57 16.95
C ILE A 274 -16.84 1.32 17.36
N ASN A 275 -16.14 0.18 17.55
CA ASN A 275 -16.77 -1.07 17.94
C ASN A 275 -17.17 -1.08 19.43
N GLU A 276 -16.35 -0.54 20.32
CA GLU A 276 -16.64 -0.44 21.76
C GLU A 276 -17.89 0.42 22.02
N HIS A 277 -18.09 1.46 21.21
CA HIS A 277 -19.24 2.37 21.31
C HIS A 277 -20.40 2.02 20.36
N ASN A 278 -20.32 0.92 19.60
CA ASN A 278 -21.34 0.50 18.62
C ASN A 278 -21.80 1.62 17.66
N LEU A 279 -20.86 2.40 17.12
CA LEU A 279 -21.17 3.60 16.32
C LEU A 279 -21.50 3.30 14.84
N LEU A 280 -21.33 2.06 14.38
CA LEU A 280 -21.65 1.68 13.00
C LEU A 280 -23.11 1.31 12.86
N ASN A 281 -23.74 1.79 11.79
CA ASN A 281 -25.07 1.34 11.39
C ASN A 281 -25.04 -0.19 11.12
N PRO A 282 -25.99 -0.98 11.65
CA PRO A 282 -26.04 -2.43 11.42
C PRO A 282 -26.21 -2.81 9.93
N ASN A 283 -26.69 -1.89 9.09
CA ASN A 283 -26.81 -2.07 7.65
C ASN A 283 -25.57 -1.60 6.86
N GLN A 284 -24.48 -1.21 7.54
CA GLN A 284 -23.20 -0.87 6.92
C GLN A 284 -22.38 -2.14 6.64
N TYR A 285 -22.48 -2.69 5.43
CA TYR A 285 -21.76 -3.91 5.04
C TYR A 285 -20.37 -3.63 4.44
N GLY A 286 -20.21 -2.48 3.77
CA GLY A 286 -18.97 -2.11 3.09
C GLY A 286 -17.85 -1.81 4.08
N PHE A 287 -16.68 -2.41 3.89
CA PHE A 287 -15.47 -2.21 4.71
C PHE A 287 -15.60 -2.58 6.19
N THR A 288 -16.69 -3.25 6.58
CA THR A 288 -16.93 -3.77 7.93
C THR A 288 -16.29 -5.14 8.10
N ASN A 289 -15.71 -5.39 9.28
CA ASN A 289 -15.04 -6.66 9.54
C ASN A 289 -16.05 -7.82 9.51
N LYS A 290 -15.66 -8.98 8.96
CA LYS A 290 -16.47 -10.19 8.82
C LYS A 290 -17.71 -10.08 7.91
N LEU A 291 -17.99 -8.92 7.29
CA LEU A 291 -19.05 -8.77 6.30
C LEU A 291 -18.48 -8.77 4.89
N SER A 292 -19.27 -9.27 3.94
CA SER A 292 -18.93 -9.38 2.52
C SER A 292 -20.03 -8.79 1.65
N THR A 293 -19.77 -8.63 0.35
CA THR A 293 -20.76 -8.14 -0.63
C THR A 293 -21.96 -9.07 -0.80
N LEU A 294 -21.91 -10.30 -0.29
CA LEU A 294 -23.03 -11.26 -0.33
C LEU A 294 -24.06 -11.00 0.77
N HIS A 295 -23.64 -10.49 1.92
CA HIS A 295 -24.53 -10.23 3.05
C HIS A 295 -25.65 -9.22 2.73
N PRO A 296 -25.39 -8.06 2.11
CA PRO A 296 -26.48 -7.15 1.73
C PRO A 296 -27.42 -7.76 0.68
N LEU A 297 -26.90 -8.59 -0.23
CA LEU A 297 -27.73 -9.29 -1.20
C LEU A 297 -28.67 -10.29 -0.51
N LEU A 298 -28.14 -11.08 0.42
CA LEU A 298 -28.92 -12.02 1.21
C LEU A 298 -30.02 -11.30 2.00
N ARG A 299 -29.64 -10.24 2.73
CA ARG A 299 -30.58 -9.38 3.48
C ARG A 299 -31.69 -8.84 2.59
N LEU A 300 -31.35 -8.38 1.38
CA LEU A 300 -32.32 -7.88 0.42
C LEU A 300 -33.26 -9.00 -0.06
N THR A 301 -32.73 -10.19 -0.38
CA THR A 301 -33.56 -11.32 -0.81
C THR A 301 -34.48 -11.83 0.28
N GLU A 302 -34.04 -11.86 1.53
CA GLU A 302 -34.84 -12.19 2.71
C GLU A 302 -35.97 -11.17 2.88
N HIS A 303 -35.64 -9.88 2.83
CA HIS A 303 -36.62 -8.80 2.96
C HIS A 303 -37.72 -8.88 1.90
N ILE A 304 -37.36 -9.15 0.64
CA ILE A 304 -38.32 -9.34 -0.45
C ILE A 304 -39.19 -10.58 -0.20
N SER A 305 -38.59 -11.70 0.24
CA SER A 305 -39.29 -12.96 0.49
C SER A 305 -40.29 -12.86 1.65
N GLU A 306 -39.90 -12.21 2.74
CA GLU A 306 -40.78 -11.90 3.87
C GLU A 306 -41.96 -11.01 3.44
N GLY A 307 -41.71 -10.02 2.57
CA GLY A 307 -42.75 -9.18 2.00
C GLY A 307 -43.79 -9.98 1.20
N PHE A 308 -43.34 -10.96 0.41
CA PHE A 308 -44.24 -11.85 -0.33
C PHE A 308 -45.05 -12.80 0.59
N GLN A 309 -44.44 -13.32 1.65
CA GLN A 309 -45.13 -14.18 2.63
C GLN A 309 -46.23 -13.41 3.37
N LYS A 310 -45.91 -12.22 3.89
CA LYS A 310 -46.89 -11.35 4.57
C LYS A 310 -48.04 -10.92 3.64
N LYS A 311 -47.79 -10.77 2.34
CA LYS A 311 -48.84 -10.48 1.35
C LYS A 311 -49.75 -11.70 1.11
N LYS A 312 -49.20 -12.92 1.11
CA LYS A 312 -49.98 -14.17 0.97
C LYS A 312 -50.86 -14.44 2.19
N GLU A 313 -50.37 -14.19 3.39
CA GLU A 313 -51.17 -14.30 4.63
C GLU A 313 -52.39 -13.37 4.58
N LYS A 314 -52.21 -12.11 4.14
CA LYS A 314 -53.33 -11.15 3.98
C LYS A 314 -54.38 -11.52 2.92
N HIS A 315 -54.06 -12.39 1.95
CA HIS A 315 -55.02 -12.85 0.93
C HIS A 315 -55.57 -14.25 1.22
N GLY A 316 -54.94 -15.02 2.13
CA GLY A 316 -55.35 -16.38 2.50
C GLY A 316 -56.23 -16.45 3.75
N SER A 317 -56.15 -15.46 4.64
CA SER A 317 -57.07 -15.33 5.78
C SER A 317 -57.96 -14.11 5.58
N GLY A 318 -59.20 -14.34 5.18
CA GLY A 318 -60.27 -13.42 5.57
C GLY A 318 -60.29 -13.33 7.10
N ILE A 319 -60.46 -12.11 7.61
CA ILE A 319 -60.64 -11.70 9.02
C ILE A 319 -59.45 -10.93 9.64
N SER A 320 -59.73 -9.63 9.80
CA SER A 320 -59.35 -8.62 10.80
C SER A 320 -57.95 -8.58 11.41
N GLY A 321 -57.37 -7.38 11.37
CA GLY A 321 -56.45 -6.88 12.41
C GLY A 321 -55.15 -6.34 11.84
N TYR A 322 -55.06 -5.01 11.70
CA TYR A 322 -53.77 -4.33 11.62
C TYR A 322 -53.14 -4.33 13.03
N PRO A 323 -51.92 -4.86 13.24
CA PRO A 323 -51.13 -4.47 14.39
C PRO A 323 -50.37 -3.19 14.05
N GLU A 324 -50.69 -2.16 14.81
CA GLU A 324 -50.09 -0.83 14.81
C GLU A 324 -48.72 -0.87 15.50
N SER A 325 -47.74 -1.55 14.90
CA SER A 325 -46.36 -1.49 15.35
C SER A 325 -45.42 -1.67 14.18
N LEU A 326 -44.48 -0.73 14.05
CA LEU A 326 -43.42 -0.63 13.02
C LEU A 326 -43.83 0.17 11.78
N ARG A 327 -44.07 1.47 12.00
CA ARG A 327 -43.69 2.48 11.00
C ARG A 327 -42.18 2.35 10.75
N PRO A 328 -41.70 2.44 9.51
CA PRO A 328 -40.29 2.68 9.27
C PRO A 328 -39.96 4.05 9.85
N CYS A 329 -38.98 4.12 10.74
CA CYS A 329 -38.27 5.37 11.00
C CYS A 329 -37.55 5.74 9.69
N LEU A 330 -38.28 6.44 8.82
CA LEU A 330 -37.70 7.53 8.07
C LEU A 330 -37.46 8.62 9.11
N ASP A 331 -36.20 8.83 9.45
CA ASP A 331 -35.52 10.12 9.49
C ASP A 331 -34.00 9.86 9.56
#